data_AF-A0A1J5S2N3-F1
#
_entry.id   AF-A0A1J5S2N3-F1
#
_cell.length_a   1.000
_cell.length_b   1.000
_cell.length_c   1.000
_cell.angle_alpha   90.00
_cell.angle_beta   90.00
_cell.angle_gamma   90.00
#
_symmetry.space_group_name_H-M   'P 1'
#
loop_
_entity.id
_entity.type
_entity.pdbx_description
1 polymer ?
#
loop_
_entity_poly.entity_id
_entity_poly.type
_entity_poly.pdbx_seq_one_letter_code
_entity_poly.pdbx_strand_id
1 'polypeptide(L)'
;MELFPLVVLVGIGYLIFSLFKKHLSIPTFDNYRSRYPELVKDGKIKCHKCSGSDIFVKSVGNTPTSILNHHLCKTCGTTLFRSST
;
A
#
# COMPACT_ATOMS: atom_id res chain seq x y z
N MET A 1 11.50 -14.28 -35.88
CA MET A 1 11.62 -12.98 -35.18
C MET A 1 10.32 -12.56 -34.46
N GLU A 2 9.26 -13.39 -34.44
CA GLU A 2 7.95 -12.99 -33.87
C GLU A 2 7.71 -13.40 -32.40
N LEU A 3 8.55 -14.28 -31.84
CA LEU A 3 8.46 -14.66 -30.42
C LEU A 3 8.97 -13.57 -29.47
N PHE A 4 9.92 -12.75 -29.92
CA PHE A 4 10.51 -11.69 -29.11
C PHE A 4 9.48 -10.69 -28.57
N PRO A 5 8.59 -10.08 -29.40
CA PRO A 5 7.57 -9.15 -28.89
C PRO A 5 6.59 -9.82 -27.93
N LEU A 6 6.23 -11.09 -28.16
CA LEU A 6 5.35 -11.85 -27.27
C LEU A 6 5.98 -12.06 -25.89
N VAL A 7 7.25 -12.46 -25.84
CA VAL A 7 7.99 -12.65 -24.58
C VAL A 7 8.10 -11.33 -23.81
N VAL A 8 8.35 -10.22 -24.50
CA VAL A 8 8.42 -8.88 -23.89
C VAL A 8 7.07 -8.48 -23.29
N LEU A 9 5.96 -8.65 -24.02
CA LEU A 9 4.62 -8.32 -23.53
C LEU A 9 4.23 -9.15 -22.30
N VAL A 10 4.51 -10.45 -22.33
CA VAL A 10 4.26 -11.34 -21.19
C VAL A 10 5.10 -10.92 -19.98
N GLY A 11 6.39 -10.59 -20.19
CA GLY A 11 7.28 -10.10 -19.14
C GLY A 11 6.77 -8.82 -18.49
N ILE A 12 6.36 -7.83 -19.30
CA ILE A 12 5.77 -6.57 -18.82
C ILE A 12 4.47 -6.83 -18.06
N GLY A 13 3.58 -7.66 -18.60
CA GLY A 13 2.32 -8.02 -17.95
C GLY A 13 2.53 -8.68 -16.59
N TYR A 14 3.50 -9.60 -16.50
CA TYR A 14 3.88 -10.24 -15.24
C TYR A 14 4.41 -9.24 -14.20
N LEU A 15 5.26 -8.29 -14.62
CA LEU A 15 5.79 -7.26 -13.73
C LEU A 15 4.68 -6.36 -13.17
N ILE A 16 3.75 -5.91 -14.04
CA ILE A 16 2.60 -5.10 -13.63
C ILE A 16 1.74 -5.88 -12.63
N PHE A 17 1.41 -7.13 -12.94
CA PHE A 17 0.61 -7.99 -12.06
C PHE A 17 1.28 -8.20 -10.69
N SER A 18 2.59 -8.44 -10.68
CA SER A 18 3.38 -8.62 -9.46
C SER A 18 3.37 -7.37 -8.57
N LEU A 19 3.54 -6.18 -9.17
CA LEU A 19 3.45 -4.91 -8.46
C LEU A 19 2.06 -4.67 -7.89
N PHE A 20 1.01 -4.96 -8.67
CA PHE A 20 -0.36 -4.81 -8.22
C PHE A 20 -0.67 -5.76 -7.05
N LYS A 21 -0.23 -7.01 -7.14
CA LYS A 21 -0.38 -8.00 -6.05
C LYS A 21 0.31 -7.54 -4.76
N LYS A 22 1.52 -6.97 -4.85
CA LYS A 22 2.22 -6.41 -3.69
C LYS A 22 1.42 -5.29 -3.03
N HIS A 23 0.89 -4.36 -3.82
CA HIS A 23 0.02 -3.30 -3.30
C HIS A 23 -1.25 -3.88 -2.64
N LEU A 24 -1.91 -4.85 -3.27
CA LEU A 24 -3.12 -5.49 -2.74
C LEU A 24 -2.89 -6.23 -1.41
N SER A 25 -1.67 -6.73 -1.17
CA SER A 25 -1.33 -7.45 0.07
C SER A 25 -1.29 -6.56 1.31
N ILE A 26 -1.20 -5.24 1.14
CA ILE A 26 -1.22 -4.28 2.25
C ILE A 26 -2.67 -4.11 2.72
N PRO A 27 -2.95 -4.16 4.04
CA PRO A 27 -4.31 -4.05 4.56
C PRO A 27 -4.90 -2.67 4.23
N THR A 28 -6.22 -2.60 4.07
CA THR A 28 -6.96 -1.33 4.00
C THR A 28 -7.03 -0.66 5.38
N PHE A 29 -7.44 0.61 5.43
CA PHE A 29 -7.66 1.30 6.70
C PHE A 29 -8.66 0.54 7.60
N ASP A 30 -9.77 0.06 7.05
CA ASP A 30 -10.78 -0.69 7.82
C ASP A 30 -10.22 -1.99 8.39
N ASN A 31 -9.41 -2.71 7.60
CA ASN A 31 -8.72 -3.92 8.07
C ASN A 31 -7.74 -3.59 9.20
N TYR A 32 -7.01 -2.48 9.10
CA TYR A 32 -6.09 -2.04 10.14
C TYR A 32 -6.82 -1.64 11.43
N ARG A 33 -7.91 -0.88 11.29
CA ARG A 33 -8.76 -0.46 12.41
C ARG A 33 -9.41 -1.65 13.11
N SER A 34 -9.90 -2.63 12.36
CA SER A 34 -10.48 -3.86 12.90
C SER A 34 -9.44 -4.69 13.67
N ARG A 35 -8.20 -4.76 13.19
CA ARG A 35 -7.13 -5.52 13.84
C ARG A 35 -6.53 -4.81 15.06
N TYR A 36 -6.48 -3.49 15.05
CA TYR A 36 -5.85 -2.68 16.10
C TYR A 36 -6.76 -1.52 16.56
N PRO A 37 -7.94 -1.80 17.12
CA PRO A 37 -8.92 -0.77 17.48
C PRO A 37 -8.35 0.25 18.49
N GLU A 38 -7.55 -0.21 19.46
CA GLU A 38 -6.92 0.66 20.46
C GLU A 38 -5.88 1.63 19.90
N LEU A 39 -5.35 1.34 18.70
CA LEU A 39 -4.39 2.19 18.01
C LEU A 39 -5.07 3.15 17.02
N VAL A 40 -6.38 3.03 16.85
CA VAL A 40 -7.20 3.87 15.95
C VAL A 40 -8.39 4.41 16.76
N LYS A 41 -8.12 5.42 17.59
CA LYS A 41 -9.12 6.09 18.44
C LYS A 41 -8.93 7.59 18.44
N ASP A 42 -10.01 8.32 18.72
CA ASP A 42 -10.04 9.79 18.81
C ASP A 42 -9.47 10.49 17.56
N GLY A 43 -9.72 9.92 16.38
CA GLY A 43 -9.20 10.44 15.11
C GLY A 43 -7.68 10.29 14.92
N LYS A 44 -7.00 9.59 15.83
CA LYS A 44 -5.55 9.37 15.80
C LYS A 44 -5.24 7.93 15.41
N ILE A 45 -4.12 7.76 14.71
CA ILE A 45 -3.59 6.47 14.28
C ILE A 45 -2.21 6.31 14.89
N LYS A 46 -1.95 5.16 15.50
CA LYS A 46 -0.63 4.77 16.00
C LYS A 46 -0.10 3.54 15.26
N CYS A 47 1.22 3.47 15.14
CA CYS A 47 1.92 2.33 14.60
C CYS A 47 1.82 1.13 15.54
N HIS A 48 1.37 -0.03 15.03
CA HIS A 48 1.31 -1.27 15.80
C HIS A 48 2.69 -1.83 16.19
N LYS A 49 3.77 -1.41 15.53
CA LYS A 49 5.13 -1.92 15.79
C LYS A 49 5.88 -1.13 16.86
N CYS A 50 5.79 0.20 16.83
CA CYS A 50 6.57 1.08 17.73
C CYS A 50 5.73 2.08 18.52
N SER A 51 4.41 2.02 18.42
CA SER A 51 3.46 2.96 19.06
C SER A 51 3.59 4.43 18.65
N GLY A 52 4.44 4.75 17.66
CA GLY A 52 4.62 6.09 17.13
C GLY A 52 3.36 6.60 16.43
N SER A 53 3.08 7.90 16.57
CA SER A 53 1.88 8.56 16.04
C SER A 53 2.14 9.40 14.78
N ASP A 54 3.40 9.55 14.37
CA ASP A 54 3.74 10.28 13.14
C ASP A 54 3.58 9.37 11.92
N ILE A 55 2.50 9.57 11.18
CA ILE A 55 2.13 8.78 10.00
C ILE A 55 2.37 9.63 8.74
N PHE A 56 3.20 9.10 7.85
CA PHE A 56 3.47 9.67 6.54
C PHE A 56 2.62 8.97 5.47
N VAL A 57 2.06 9.76 4.56
CA VAL A 57 1.35 9.26 3.39
C VAL A 57 2.28 9.31 2.19
N LYS A 58 2.56 8.15 1.59
CA LYS A 58 3.34 8.01 0.37
C LYS A 58 2.42 7.65 -0.80
N SER A 59 2.37 8.50 -1.81
CA SER A 59 1.79 8.12 -3.11
C SER A 59 2.68 7.09 -3.78
N VAL A 60 2.11 5.95 -4.16
CA VAL A 60 2.82 4.80 -4.74
C VAL A 60 2.34 4.42 -6.14
N GLY A 61 1.31 5.10 -6.63
CA GLY A 61 0.79 4.89 -7.97
C GLY A 61 -0.40 5.79 -8.24
N ASN A 62 -0.72 5.93 -9.52
CA ASN A 62 -1.88 6.64 -9.98
C ASN A 62 -2.66 5.72 -10.94
N THR A 63 -3.97 5.61 -10.73
CA THR A 63 -4.90 4.99 -11.68
C THR A 63 -5.67 6.10 -12.39
N PRO A 64 -6.38 5.82 -13.50
CA PRO A 64 -7.19 6.83 -14.16
C PRO A 64 -8.23 7.52 -13.25
N THR A 65 -8.60 6.89 -12.13
CA THR A 65 -9.67 7.34 -11.23
C THR A 65 -9.21 7.65 -9.81
N SER A 66 -7.97 7.31 -9.42
CA SER A 66 -7.55 7.38 -8.02
C SER A 66 -6.03 7.39 -7.82
N ILE A 67 -5.59 8.06 -6.77
CA ILE A 67 -4.20 7.99 -6.28
C ILE A 67 -4.09 6.86 -5.27
N LEU A 68 -3.16 5.94 -5.49
CA LEU A 68 -2.87 4.84 -4.58
C LEU A 68 -1.86 5.30 -3.53
N ASN A 69 -2.26 5.20 -2.26
CA ASN A 69 -1.48 5.71 -1.13
C ASN A 69 -1.12 4.58 -0.15
N HIS A 70 0.09 4.66 0.40
CA HIS A 70 0.54 3.87 1.54
C HIS A 70 0.72 4.77 2.75
N HIS A 71 0.22 4.36 3.91
CA HIS A 71 0.38 5.04 5.19
C HIS A 71 1.46 4.35 5.98
N LEU A 72 2.57 5.05 6.24
CA LEU A 72 3.75 4.50 6.89
C LEU A 72 4.04 5.23 8.19
N CYS A 73 4.54 4.52 9.19
CA CYS A 73 5.08 5.16 10.39
C CYS A 73 6.42 5.84 10.06
N LYS A 74 6.54 7.15 10.29
CA LYS A 74 7.81 7.86 10.08
C LYS A 74 8.91 7.40 11.03
N THR A 75 8.55 7.00 12.24
CA THR A 75 9.49 6.62 13.30
C THR A 75 10.22 5.31 12.98
N CYS A 76 9.52 4.30 12.47
CA CYS A 76 10.09 2.96 12.25
C CYS A 76 9.98 2.43 10.81
N GLY A 77 9.41 3.22 9.89
CA GLY A 77 9.26 2.85 8.47
C GLY A 77 8.20 1.79 8.18
N THR A 78 7.44 1.33 9.17
CA THR A 78 6.45 0.26 8.96
C THR A 78 5.25 0.76 8.16
N THR A 79 4.94 0.10 7.05
CA THR A 79 3.69 0.30 6.31
C THR A 79 2.52 -0.23 7.13
N LEU A 80 1.55 0.63 7.42
CA LEU A 80 0.39 0.33 8.25
C LEU A 80 -0.79 -0.15 7.42
N PHE A 81 -1.21 0.65 6.44
CA PHE A 81 -2.33 0.35 5.56
C PHE A 81 -2.26 1.14 4.25
N ARG A 82 -3.12 0.79 3.31
CA ARG A 82 -3.31 1.48 2.02
C ARG A 82 -4.65 2.21 1.96
N SER A 83 -4.70 3.26 1.16
CA SER A 83 -5.93 3.96 0.80
C SER A 83 -5.88 4.41 -0.66
N SER A 84 -7.05 4.73 -1.22
CA SER A 84 -7.20 5.40 -2.51
C SER A 84 -7.92 6.73 -2.30
N THR A 85 -7.50 7.78 -3.01
CA THR A 85 -8.10 9.12 -2.96
C THR A 85 -8.38 9.61 -4.37
#